data_AF-A0AA38FPT1-F1
#
_entry.id   AF-A0AA38FPT1-F1
#
_cell.length_a   1.000
_cell.length_b   1.000
_cell.length_c   1.000
_cell.angle_alpha   90.00
_cell.angle_beta   90.00
_cell.angle_gamma   90.00
#
_symmetry.space_group_name_H-M   'P 1'
#
loop_
_entity.id
_entity.type
_entity.pdbx_description
1 polymer ?
#
loop_
_entity_poly.entity_id
_entity_poly.type
_entity_poly.pdbx_seq_one_letter_code
_entity_poly.pdbx_strand_id
1 'polypeptide(L)'
;MENWEARSNVWGGSIPIEVHLHPSQVTTLPPPPPLMVLGLRNGYLPLLVPLIKPHFQNSLPPGTDTVWFDYKGLPLKWYIPTGVLYDLLCAEPERPWNITVHFRGYPSDILSPCEGEDNVKWNFINSLKEASYIMNGSIKNVMNMSQPDQMELWRCVVK
;
A
#
# COMPACT_ATOMS: atom_id res chain seq x y z
N MET A 1 -23.73 14.72 -12.16
CA MET A 1 -22.41 14.09 -12.37
C MET A 1 -22.56 13.11 -13.49
N GLU A 2 -21.86 13.34 -14.60
CA GLU A 2 -21.75 12.31 -15.63
C GLU A 2 -20.92 11.14 -15.09
N ASN A 3 -21.20 9.91 -15.53
CA ASN A 3 -20.53 8.70 -15.00
C ASN A 3 -19.00 8.75 -15.08
N TRP A 4 -18.43 9.53 -16.01
CA TRP A 4 -16.99 9.70 -16.13
C TRP A 4 -16.40 10.58 -15.03
N GLU A 5 -17.09 11.64 -14.59
CA GLU A 5 -16.63 12.54 -13.53
C GLU A 5 -16.50 11.78 -12.21
N ALA A 6 -17.51 10.98 -11.88
CA ALA A 6 -17.49 10.16 -10.67
C ALA A 6 -16.32 9.17 -10.67
N ARG A 7 -16.07 8.49 -11.79
CA ARG A 7 -14.93 7.56 -11.93
C ARG A 7 -13.60 8.28 -11.84
N SER A 8 -13.47 9.46 -12.45
CA SER A 8 -12.25 10.26 -12.41
C SER A 8 -11.94 10.73 -10.97
N ASN A 9 -12.96 11.18 -10.23
CA ASN A 9 -12.82 11.59 -8.84
C ASN A 9 -12.43 10.41 -7.92
N VAL A 10 -13.04 9.23 -8.13
CA VAL A 10 -12.66 8.01 -7.40
C VAL A 10 -11.24 7.58 -7.73
N TRP A 11 -10.84 7.67 -8.99
CA TRP A 11 -9.51 7.27 -9.43
C TRP A 11 -8.41 8.19 -8.90
N GLY A 12 -8.62 9.51 -8.98
CA GLY A 12 -7.69 10.53 -8.50
C GLY A 12 -7.70 10.75 -6.97
N GLY A 13 -8.53 10.03 -6.23
CA GLY A 13 -8.63 10.16 -4.79
C GLY A 13 -7.32 9.77 -4.08
N SER A 14 -6.83 10.65 -3.20
CA SER A 14 -5.63 10.42 -2.40
C SER A 14 -5.87 10.73 -0.93
N ILE A 15 -5.01 10.18 -0.07
CA ILE A 15 -5.01 10.37 1.39
C ILE A 15 -3.68 11.02 1.77
N PRO A 16 -3.68 12.15 2.50
CA PRO A 16 -2.45 12.67 3.10
C PRO A 16 -2.01 11.71 4.21
N ILE A 17 -0.80 11.17 4.08
CA ILE A 17 -0.21 10.20 5.01
C ILE A 17 1.04 10.84 5.62
N GLU A 18 1.14 10.77 6.95
CA GLU A 18 2.35 11.09 7.70
C GLU A 18 2.99 9.80 8.18
N VAL A 19 4.12 9.43 7.59
CA VAL A 19 4.83 8.19 7.88
C VAL A 19 5.90 8.43 8.93
N HIS A 20 5.83 7.70 10.04
CA HIS A 20 6.81 7.74 11.12
C HIS A 20 7.66 6.46 11.11
N LEU A 21 8.97 6.57 11.33
CA LEU A 21 9.79 5.40 11.62
C LEU A 21 9.50 4.94 13.06
N HIS A 22 9.30 3.63 13.25
CA HIS A 22 9.06 3.10 14.59
C HIS A 22 10.22 3.46 15.56
N PRO A 23 9.95 4.04 16.75
CA PRO A 23 10.99 4.58 17.63
C PRO A 23 12.07 3.57 18.05
N SER A 24 11.72 2.28 18.21
CA SER A 24 12.70 1.24 18.54
C SER A 24 13.72 0.95 17.44
N GLN A 25 13.51 1.50 16.25
CA GLN A 25 14.33 1.30 15.05
C GLN A 25 15.08 2.58 14.66
N VAL A 26 15.07 3.62 15.50
CA VAL A 26 15.80 4.86 15.28
C VAL A 26 17.18 4.78 15.94
N THR A 27 18.24 5.02 15.17
CA THR A 27 19.64 5.04 15.65
C THR A 27 20.27 6.43 15.65
N THR A 28 19.56 7.44 15.17
CA THR A 28 20.03 8.83 15.03
C THR A 28 19.48 9.73 16.13
N LEU A 29 20.23 10.78 16.46
CA LEU A 29 19.82 11.86 17.35
C LEU A 29 20.15 13.21 16.68
N PRO A 30 19.15 14.06 16.37
CA PRO A 30 17.71 13.87 16.61
C PRO A 30 17.11 12.73 15.75
N PRO A 31 15.91 12.20 16.11
CA PRO A 31 15.21 11.23 15.28
C PRO A 31 14.89 11.80 13.89
N PRO A 32 14.74 10.96 12.86
CA PRO A 32 14.39 11.44 11.52
C PRO A 32 12.99 12.08 11.54
N PRO A 33 12.78 13.17 10.78
CA PRO A 33 11.46 13.75 10.64
C PRO A 33 10.50 12.77 9.94
N PRO A 34 9.19 12.84 10.21
CA PRO A 34 8.22 12.04 9.48
C PRO A 34 8.24 12.38 7.99
N LEU A 35 7.85 11.41 7.15
CA LEU A 35 7.70 11.59 5.71
C LEU A 35 6.23 11.88 5.38
N MET A 36 5.98 13.02 4.75
CA MET A 36 4.66 13.40 4.24
C MET A 36 4.49 12.95 2.80
N VAL A 37 3.46 12.16 2.51
CA VAL A 37 3.20 11.63 1.16
C VAL A 37 1.69 11.53 0.89
N LEU A 38 1.30 11.62 -0.38
CA LEU A 38 -0.06 11.32 -0.81
C LEU A 38 -0.16 9.84 -1.20
N GLY A 39 -0.93 9.06 -0.43
CA GLY A 39 -1.26 7.68 -0.78
C GLY A 39 -2.50 7.61 -1.66
N LEU A 40 -2.41 7.01 -2.84
CA LEU A 40 -3.56 6.79 -3.72
C LEU A 40 -4.57 5.86 -3.04
N ARG A 41 -5.87 6.22 -3.04
CA ARG A 41 -6.93 5.40 -2.41
C ARG A 41 -7.03 4.01 -3.04
N ASN A 42 -6.84 3.92 -4.36
CA ASN A 42 -6.86 2.66 -5.11
C ASN A 42 -5.47 1.98 -5.20
N GLY A 43 -4.43 2.59 -4.61
CA GLY A 43 -3.11 2.00 -4.51
C GLY A 43 -2.96 1.13 -3.26
N TYR A 44 -1.74 0.61 -3.04
CA TYR A 44 -1.39 -0.22 -1.90
C TYR A 44 -0.20 0.38 -1.16
N LEU A 45 -0.17 0.29 0.17
CA LEU A 45 0.90 0.87 1.01
C LEU A 45 2.32 0.44 0.62
N PRO A 46 2.61 -0.83 0.24
CA PRO A 46 3.96 -1.22 -0.17
C PRO A 46 4.48 -0.46 -1.41
N LEU A 47 3.60 0.12 -2.23
CA LEU A 47 4.02 0.94 -3.38
C LEU A 47 4.68 2.27 -2.96
N LEU A 48 4.53 2.67 -1.69
CA LEU A 48 5.20 3.84 -1.13
C LEU A 48 6.64 3.54 -0.66
N VAL A 49 7.04 2.26 -0.56
CA VAL A 49 8.36 1.85 -0.05
C VAL A 49 9.53 2.48 -0.83
N PRO A 50 9.50 2.62 -2.17
CA PRO A 50 10.56 3.31 -2.90
C PRO A 50 10.78 4.76 -2.48
N LEU A 51 9.78 5.43 -1.92
CA LEU A 51 9.89 6.78 -1.34
C LEU A 51 10.29 6.75 0.13
N ILE A 52 9.72 5.81 0.90
CA ILE A 52 9.90 5.71 2.35
C ILE A 52 11.30 5.21 2.73
N LYS A 53 11.79 4.18 2.04
CA LYS A 53 13.08 3.55 2.39
C LYS A 53 14.26 4.51 2.29
N PRO A 54 14.44 5.28 1.20
CA PRO A 54 15.56 6.23 1.10
C PRO A 54 15.53 7.34 2.17
N HIS A 55 14.33 7.72 2.63
CA HIS A 55 14.15 8.74 3.66
C HIS A 55 14.63 8.27 5.05
N PHE A 56 14.34 7.02 5.41
CA PHE A 56 14.65 6.48 6.74
C PHE A 56 15.94 5.65 6.82
N GLN A 57 16.51 5.20 5.70
CA GLN A 57 17.63 4.25 5.67
C GLN A 57 18.82 4.61 6.58
N ASN A 58 19.18 5.90 6.67
CA ASN A 58 20.32 6.37 7.46
C ASN A 58 20.07 6.38 8.97
N SER A 59 18.81 6.19 9.39
CA SER A 59 18.39 6.14 10.79
C SER A 59 18.09 4.73 11.28
N LEU A 60 18.28 3.70 10.44
CA LEU A 60 17.98 2.32 10.77
C LEU A 60 19.17 1.64 11.48
N PRO A 61 18.92 0.67 12.36
CA PRO A 61 19.96 -0.23 12.84
C PRO A 61 20.46 -1.14 11.71
N PRO A 62 21.69 -1.65 11.78
CA PRO A 62 22.18 -2.67 10.85
C PRO A 62 21.23 -3.89 10.79
N GLY A 63 21.12 -4.52 9.62
CA GLY A 63 20.35 -5.76 9.45
C GLY A 63 19.59 -5.83 8.13
N THR A 64 18.86 -6.93 7.95
CA THR A 64 18.00 -7.15 6.78
C THR A 64 16.66 -6.46 6.97
N ASP A 65 16.24 -5.69 5.97
CA ASP A 65 14.96 -4.99 5.98
C ASP A 65 13.79 -5.95 5.76
N THR A 66 12.81 -5.88 6.66
CA THR A 66 11.48 -6.46 6.49
C THR A 66 10.45 -5.36 6.68
N VAL A 67 9.91 -4.86 5.57
CA VAL A 67 9.05 -3.66 5.59
C VAL A 67 7.60 -4.04 5.88
N TRP A 68 7.00 -3.39 6.86
CA TRP A 68 5.57 -3.48 7.15
C TRP A 68 5.07 -2.18 7.79
N PHE A 69 3.75 -2.02 7.81
CA PHE A 69 3.10 -0.80 8.28
C PHE A 69 2.18 -1.14 9.44
N ASP A 70 2.11 -0.24 10.41
CA ASP A 70 1.12 -0.30 11.49
C ASP A 70 0.33 1.00 11.60
N TYR A 71 -0.88 0.86 12.13
CA TYR A 71 -1.71 1.97 12.57
C TYR A 71 -2.13 1.73 14.01
N LYS A 72 -1.67 2.57 14.94
CA LYS A 72 -2.00 2.47 16.37
C LYS A 72 -1.71 1.06 16.94
N GLY A 73 -0.60 0.45 16.51
CA GLY A 73 -0.19 -0.89 16.96
C GLY A 73 -0.87 -2.05 16.23
N LEU A 74 -1.74 -1.78 15.26
CA LEU A 74 -2.34 -2.79 14.39
C LEU A 74 -1.53 -2.98 13.11
N PRO A 75 -0.94 -4.16 12.84
CA PRO A 75 -0.29 -4.45 11.56
C PRO A 75 -1.28 -4.34 10.39
N LEU A 76 -0.96 -3.49 9.42
CA LEU A 76 -1.80 -3.22 8.26
C LEU A 76 -1.63 -4.30 7.19
N LYS A 77 -2.77 -4.83 6.72
CA LYS A 77 -2.82 -5.85 5.67
C LYS A 77 -2.49 -5.23 4.31
N TRP A 78 -1.27 -5.46 3.84
CA TRP A 78 -0.72 -4.86 2.63
C TRP A 78 -1.51 -5.14 1.35
N TYR A 79 -2.25 -6.25 1.30
CA TYR A 79 -3.07 -6.67 0.16
C TYR A 79 -4.42 -5.94 0.08
N ILE A 80 -4.74 -5.07 1.04
CA ILE A 80 -5.94 -4.23 1.05
C ILE A 80 -5.57 -2.84 0.50
N PRO A 81 -6.41 -2.24 -0.38
CA PRO A 81 -6.14 -0.88 -0.89
C PRO A 81 -6.03 0.15 0.23
N THR A 82 -5.12 1.12 0.06
CA THR A 82 -4.82 2.20 1.01
C THR A 82 -6.08 2.94 1.45
N GLY A 83 -6.98 3.25 0.52
CA GLY A 83 -8.24 3.92 0.78
C GLY A 83 -9.19 3.11 1.67
N VAL A 84 -9.23 1.80 1.44
CA VAL A 84 -10.07 0.88 2.22
C VAL A 84 -9.52 0.73 3.64
N LEU A 85 -8.20 0.61 3.80
CA LEU A 85 -7.57 0.60 5.12
C LEU A 85 -7.87 1.89 5.90
N TYR A 86 -7.75 3.04 5.25
CA TYR A 86 -8.06 4.33 5.87
C TYR A 86 -9.51 4.43 6.30
N ASP A 87 -10.46 4.19 5.39
CA ASP A 87 -11.89 4.32 5.69
C ASP A 87 -12.36 3.30 6.74
N LEU A 88 -11.75 2.11 6.80
CA LEU A 88 -12.08 1.08 7.80
C LEU A 88 -11.55 1.41 9.20
N LEU A 89 -10.34 1.96 9.30
CA LEU A 89 -9.64 2.13 10.56
C LEU A 89 -9.77 3.55 11.15
N CYS A 90 -10.08 4.54 10.32
CA CYS A 90 -10.25 5.94 10.73
C CYS A 90 -11.74 6.32 10.78
N ALA A 91 -12.41 6.00 11.90
CA ALA A 91 -13.82 6.30 12.11
C ALA A 91 -14.14 7.80 12.06
N GLU A 92 -13.22 8.64 12.55
CA GLU A 92 -13.18 10.08 12.27
C GLU A 92 -11.98 10.35 11.36
N PRO A 93 -12.13 11.14 10.28
CA PRO A 93 -11.09 11.33 9.29
C PRO A 93 -9.92 12.14 9.87
N GLU A 94 -9.00 11.43 10.52
CA GLU A 94 -7.69 11.90 10.95
C GLU A 94 -6.91 12.33 9.70
N ARG A 95 -6.41 13.56 9.69
CA ARG A 95 -5.64 14.13 8.58
C ARG A 95 -4.49 14.95 9.15
N PRO A 96 -3.23 14.60 8.83
CA PRO A 96 -2.80 13.44 8.02
C PRO A 96 -3.11 12.09 8.67
N TRP A 97 -3.19 11.02 7.87
CA TRP A 97 -3.26 9.66 8.39
C TRP A 97 -1.89 9.25 8.93
N ASN A 98 -1.78 9.10 10.24
CA ASN A 98 -0.54 8.75 10.92
C ASN A 98 -0.25 7.25 10.79
N ILE A 99 0.69 6.88 9.94
CA ILE A 99 1.16 5.49 9.78
C ILE A 99 2.55 5.37 10.36
N THR A 100 2.82 4.26 11.04
CA THR A 100 4.19 3.93 11.43
C THR A 100 4.72 2.83 10.51
N VAL A 101 5.94 3.02 10.02
CA VAL A 101 6.67 2.06 9.20
C VAL A 101 7.70 1.34 10.06
N HIS A 102 7.78 0.04 9.84
CA HIS A 102 8.78 -0.84 10.43
C HIS A 102 9.65 -1.43 9.34
N PHE A 103 10.94 -1.59 9.62
CA PHE A 103 11.93 -2.28 8.79
C PHE A 103 12.45 -3.56 9.45
N ARG A 104 11.99 -3.90 10.65
CA ARG A 104 12.38 -5.09 11.42
C ARG A 104 11.14 -5.72 12.05
N GLY A 105 11.27 -6.99 12.44
CA GLY A 105 10.25 -7.69 13.23
C GLY A 105 8.94 -7.89 12.48
N TYR A 106 9.01 -8.41 11.25
CA TYR A 106 7.82 -8.70 10.46
C TYR A 106 6.84 -9.62 11.23
N PRO A 107 5.55 -9.25 11.34
CA PRO A 107 4.57 -10.03 12.08
C PRO A 107 4.02 -11.19 11.23
N SER A 108 4.86 -12.21 11.00
CA SER A 108 4.53 -13.36 10.13
C SER A 108 3.33 -14.20 10.60
N ASP A 109 2.97 -14.11 11.88
CA ASP A 109 1.79 -14.78 12.44
C ASP A 109 0.48 -14.10 12.02
N ILE A 110 0.54 -12.85 11.54
CA ILE A 110 -0.63 -12.01 11.23
C ILE A 110 -0.65 -11.62 9.75
N LEU A 111 0.51 -11.30 9.18
CA LEU A 111 0.64 -10.83 7.81
C LEU A 111 1.27 -11.89 6.91
N SER A 112 0.71 -12.03 5.70
CA SER A 112 1.35 -12.80 4.63
C SER A 112 2.60 -12.08 4.12
N PRO A 113 3.67 -12.78 3.73
CA PRO A 113 4.88 -12.14 3.20
C PRO A 113 4.61 -11.22 1.99
N CYS A 114 5.33 -10.09 1.93
CA CYS A 114 5.30 -9.16 0.80
C CYS A 114 6.73 -8.82 0.36
N GLU A 115 7.24 -9.57 -0.64
CA GLU A 115 8.63 -9.49 -1.11
C GLU A 115 8.76 -8.60 -2.35
N GLY A 116 8.32 -7.35 -2.23
CA GLY A 116 8.43 -6.34 -3.28
C GLY A 116 7.19 -6.17 -4.14
N GLU A 117 7.35 -5.43 -5.25
CA GLU A 117 6.25 -4.97 -6.09
C GLU A 117 5.48 -6.10 -6.77
N ASP A 118 6.18 -7.19 -7.15
CA ASP A 118 5.55 -8.32 -7.85
C ASP A 118 4.46 -9.00 -7.01
N ASN A 119 4.64 -9.11 -5.68
CA ASN A 119 3.60 -9.63 -4.80
C ASN A 119 2.34 -8.76 -4.83
N VAL A 120 2.50 -7.44 -4.85
CA VAL A 120 1.38 -6.48 -4.91
C VAL A 120 0.69 -6.57 -6.27
N LYS A 121 1.45 -6.65 -7.36
CA LYS A 121 0.94 -6.86 -8.72
C LYS A 121 0.11 -8.14 -8.80
N TRP A 122 0.64 -9.26 -8.32
CA TRP A 122 -0.08 -10.53 -8.38
C TRP A 122 -1.33 -10.53 -7.48
N ASN A 123 -1.28 -9.87 -6.33
CA ASN A 123 -2.47 -9.64 -5.50
C ASN A 123 -3.57 -8.87 -6.25
N PHE A 124 -3.20 -7.81 -6.95
CA PHE A 124 -4.11 -7.03 -7.79
C PHE A 124 -4.72 -7.89 -8.92
N ILE A 125 -3.90 -8.64 -9.66
CA ILE A 125 -4.37 -9.51 -10.75
C ILE A 125 -5.29 -10.63 -10.22
N ASN A 126 -4.99 -11.21 -9.07
CA ASN A 126 -5.84 -12.22 -8.45
C ASN A 126 -7.19 -11.63 -8.00
N SER A 127 -7.18 -10.44 -7.41
CA SER A 127 -8.41 -9.70 -7.06
C SER A 127 -9.28 -9.43 -8.31
N LEU A 128 -8.67 -9.08 -9.44
CA LEU A 128 -9.39 -8.92 -10.71
C LEU A 128 -9.99 -10.24 -11.24
N LYS A 129 -9.27 -11.35 -11.10
CA LYS A 129 -9.79 -12.69 -11.47
C LYS A 129 -11.00 -13.05 -10.61
N GLU A 130 -10.89 -12.87 -9.29
CA GLU A 130 -12.00 -13.12 -8.35
C GLU A 130 -13.22 -12.26 -8.71
N ALA A 131 -13.03 -10.96 -8.94
CA ALA A 131 -14.10 -10.06 -9.36
C ALA A 131 -14.73 -10.48 -10.70
N SER A 132 -13.92 -10.86 -11.70
CA SER A 132 -14.41 -11.35 -12.99
C SER A 132 -15.20 -12.64 -12.84
N TYR A 133 -14.78 -13.55 -11.95
CA TYR A 133 -15.51 -14.78 -11.70
C TYR A 133 -16.86 -14.51 -11.04
N ILE A 134 -16.92 -13.61 -10.04
CA ILE A 134 -18.17 -13.23 -9.36
C ILE A 134 -19.15 -12.57 -10.34
N MET A 135 -18.66 -11.63 -11.17
CA MET A 135 -19.52 -10.87 -12.09
C MET A 135 -19.95 -11.67 -13.32
N ASN A 136 -19.05 -12.48 -13.89
CA ASN A 136 -19.24 -13.09 -15.22
C ASN A 136 -19.23 -14.63 -15.19
N GLY A 137 -19.06 -15.26 -14.03
CA GLY A 137 -18.92 -16.72 -13.90
C GLY A 137 -17.62 -17.30 -14.46
N SER A 138 -16.64 -16.46 -14.84
CA SER A 138 -15.40 -16.90 -15.46
C SER A 138 -14.24 -15.93 -15.25
N ILE A 139 -13.02 -16.49 -15.12
CA ILE A 139 -11.77 -15.73 -15.11
C ILE A 139 -11.17 -15.52 -16.52
N LYS A 140 -11.81 -16.07 -17.56
CA LYS A 140 -11.28 -16.05 -18.94
C LYS A 140 -10.99 -14.65 -19.46
N ASN A 141 -11.79 -13.65 -19.09
CA ASN A 141 -11.57 -12.27 -19.52
C ASN A 141 -10.21 -11.73 -19.05
N VAL A 142 -9.79 -12.07 -17.83
CA VAL A 142 -8.47 -11.67 -17.29
C VAL A 142 -7.38 -12.61 -17.79
N MET A 143 -7.64 -13.92 -17.84
CA MET A 143 -6.63 -14.91 -18.26
C MET A 143 -6.29 -14.85 -19.75
N ASN A 144 -7.21 -14.37 -20.59
CA ASN A 144 -6.98 -14.18 -22.03
C ASN A 144 -6.24 -12.88 -22.36
N MET A 145 -6.05 -11.98 -21.39
CA MET A 145 -5.23 -10.79 -21.58
C MET A 145 -3.77 -11.19 -21.78
N SER A 146 -3.10 -10.53 -22.72
CA SER A 146 -1.66 -10.74 -22.90
C SER A 146 -0.88 -10.24 -21.68
N GLN A 147 0.34 -10.74 -21.47
CA GLN A 147 1.23 -10.24 -20.41
C GLN A 147 1.44 -8.70 -20.50
N PRO A 148 1.65 -8.10 -21.69
CA PRO A 148 1.68 -6.65 -21.84
C PRO A 148 0.40 -5.95 -21.35
N ASP A 149 -0.79 -6.49 -21.65
CA ASP A 149 -2.05 -5.86 -21.23
C ASP A 149 -2.21 -5.91 -19.71
N GLN A 150 -1.86 -7.03 -19.07
CA GLN A 150 -1.88 -7.16 -17.61
C GLN A 150 -0.88 -6.20 -16.95
N MET A 151 0.30 -6.01 -17.57
CA MET A 151 1.30 -5.06 -17.10
C MET A 151 0.83 -3.60 -17.26
N GLU A 152 0.12 -3.28 -18.34
CA GLU A 152 -0.43 -1.94 -18.54
C GLU A 152 -1.54 -1.63 -17.51
N LEU A 153 -2.41 -2.59 -17.22
CA LEU A 153 -3.40 -2.45 -16.14
C LEU A 153 -2.72 -2.19 -14.79
N TRP A 154 -1.67 -2.95 -14.47
CA TRP A 154 -0.90 -2.74 -13.26
C TRP A 154 -0.23 -1.36 -13.23
N ARG A 155 0.35 -0.92 -14.35
CA ARG A 155 0.99 0.38 -14.48
C ARG A 155 0.04 1.54 -14.19
N CYS A 156 -1.25 1.41 -14.53
CA CYS A 156 -2.25 2.40 -14.18
C CYS A 156 -2.43 2.56 -12.66
N VAL A 157 -2.25 1.50 -11.88
CA VAL A 157 -2.40 1.53 -10.40
C VAL A 157 -1.17 2.12 -9.70
N VAL A 158 0.02 1.92 -10.27
CA VAL A 158 1.29 2.39 -9.70
C VAL A 158 1.57 3.88 -9.98
N LYS A 159 0.99 4.42 -11.05
CA LYS A 159 1.16 5.82 -11.48
C LYS A 159 0.17 6.77 -10.80
#